data_AF-A0A256IQG9-F1
#
_entry.id   AF-A0A256IQG9-F1
#
_cell.length_a   1.000
_cell.length_b   1.000
_cell.length_c   1.000
_cell.angle_alpha   90.00
_cell.angle_beta   90.00
_cell.angle_gamma   90.00
#
_symmetry.space_group_name_H-M   'P 1'
#
loop_
_entity.id
_entity.type
_entity.pdbx_description
1 polymer ?
#
loop_
_entity_poly.entity_id
_entity_poly.type
_entity_poly.pdbx_seq_one_letter_code
_entity_poly.pdbx_strand_id
1 'polypeptide(L)'
;MELDDYLKGTELTDPTTSDTEWESSFGDLIEDLMGAFTDILLPAAIGKEIDDQRNLIESGDYCSAIIRQAAFVESLLEFGMIQEIESYRGADLSNSEQDVIEQMGNEPKVYMANALGILTDSEYEAYTKLMGTRNDVAHNWWMTFSEEEKEHFEHVAVRVCQTLESVVEDTEF
;
A
#
# COMPACT_ATOMS: atom_id res chain seq x y z
N MET A 1 -15.78 44.74 -14.08
CA MET A 1 -16.08 43.37 -13.63
C MET A 1 -14.78 42.89 -13.04
N GLU A 2 -14.68 43.00 -11.72
CA GLU A 2 -13.46 42.86 -10.94
C GLU A 2 -13.11 41.38 -10.75
N LEU A 3 -11.82 41.08 -10.69
CA LEU A 3 -11.21 39.75 -10.58
C LEU A 3 -11.45 39.04 -9.22
N ASP A 4 -12.29 39.61 -8.37
CA ASP A 4 -12.45 39.20 -6.96
C ASP A 4 -13.41 38.01 -6.75
N ASP A 5 -14.20 37.62 -7.75
CA ASP A 5 -15.19 36.53 -7.58
C ASP A 5 -14.62 35.11 -7.78
N TYR A 6 -13.35 34.95 -8.17
CA TYR A 6 -12.74 33.63 -8.41
C TYR A 6 -12.01 33.03 -7.20
N LEU A 7 -11.89 33.75 -6.08
CA LEU A 7 -11.13 33.31 -4.89
C LEU A 7 -12.01 32.82 -3.73
N LYS A 8 -13.33 32.71 -3.92
CA LYS A 8 -14.24 32.11 -2.93
C LYS A 8 -14.58 30.68 -3.33
N GLY A 9 -13.76 29.71 -2.95
CA GLY A 9 -14.12 28.30 -3.14
C GLY A 9 -13.13 27.25 -2.65
N THR A 10 -11.88 27.59 -2.40
CA THR A 10 -10.93 26.68 -1.75
C THR A 10 -11.00 26.88 -0.25
N GLU A 11 -11.96 26.22 0.39
CA GLU A 11 -11.77 25.81 1.79
C GLU A 11 -10.46 25.02 1.82
N LEU A 12 -9.45 25.59 2.48
CA LEU A 12 -8.25 24.86 2.84
C LEU A 12 -8.70 23.75 3.80
N THR A 13 -8.82 22.53 3.28
CA THR A 13 -8.77 21.33 4.10
C THR A 13 -7.40 21.28 4.76
N ASP A 14 -7.40 21.21 6.08
CA ASP A 14 -6.20 21.14 6.90
C ASP A 14 -5.37 19.90 6.45
N PRO A 15 -4.12 20.06 5.96
CA PRO A 15 -3.33 18.94 5.47
C PRO A 15 -3.05 17.90 6.57
N THR A 16 -3.18 18.29 7.84
CA THR A 16 -3.02 17.37 8.96
C THR A 16 -4.14 16.34 9.05
N THR A 17 -5.35 16.63 8.56
CA THR A 17 -6.47 15.68 8.60
C THR A 17 -6.36 14.58 7.55
N SER A 18 -5.94 14.90 6.32
CA SER A 18 -5.85 13.93 5.23
C SER A 18 -4.73 12.91 5.42
N ASP A 19 -3.63 13.32 6.05
CA ASP A 19 -2.49 12.44 6.32
C ASP A 19 -2.84 11.40 7.38
N THR A 20 -3.52 11.79 8.47
CA THR A 20 -4.00 10.83 9.50
C THR A 20 -5.07 9.87 9.01
N GLU A 21 -5.98 10.32 8.13
CA GLU A 21 -7.06 9.47 7.62
C GLU A 21 -6.51 8.39 6.69
N TRP A 22 -5.52 8.75 5.86
CA TRP A 22 -4.79 7.79 5.06
C TRP A 22 -3.98 6.80 5.90
N GLU A 23 -3.24 7.29 6.92
CA GLU A 23 -2.43 6.44 7.81
C GLU A 23 -3.29 5.39 8.53
N SER A 24 -4.46 5.79 9.05
CA SER A 24 -5.41 4.85 9.68
C SER A 24 -5.94 3.83 8.68
N SER A 25 -6.36 4.29 7.50
CA SER A 25 -6.91 3.41 6.45
C SER A 25 -5.87 2.42 5.92
N PHE A 26 -4.59 2.80 5.92
CA PHE A 26 -3.49 1.91 5.57
C PHE A 26 -3.22 0.90 6.69
N GLY A 27 -3.39 1.29 7.96
CA GLY A 27 -3.41 0.39 9.11
C GLY A 27 -4.41 -0.72 8.93
N ASP A 28 -5.68 -0.35 8.73
CA ASP A 28 -6.79 -1.28 8.54
C ASP A 28 -6.51 -2.22 7.34
N LEU A 29 -6.05 -1.67 6.20
CA LEU A 29 -5.65 -2.44 5.02
C LEU A 29 -4.66 -3.55 5.35
N ILE A 30 -3.58 -3.19 6.05
CA ILE A 30 -2.52 -4.15 6.36
C ILE A 30 -3.03 -5.16 7.39
N GLU A 31 -3.83 -4.76 8.38
CA GLU A 31 -4.42 -5.68 9.36
C GLU A 31 -5.33 -6.72 8.68
N ASP A 32 -6.24 -6.28 7.82
CA ASP A 32 -7.17 -7.15 7.10
C ASP A 32 -6.42 -8.11 6.17
N LEU A 33 -5.43 -7.60 5.44
CA LEU A 33 -4.57 -8.44 4.61
C LEU A 33 -3.74 -9.39 5.47
N MET A 34 -3.06 -8.95 6.52
CA MET A 34 -2.24 -9.84 7.35
C MET A 34 -3.06 -10.91 8.07
N GLY A 35 -4.27 -10.57 8.55
CA GLY A 35 -5.18 -11.50 9.21
C GLY A 35 -5.68 -12.63 8.31
N ALA A 36 -5.92 -12.36 7.02
CA ALA A 36 -6.21 -13.41 6.04
C ALA A 36 -5.00 -14.33 5.74
N PHE A 37 -3.79 -13.86 6.08
CA PHE A 37 -2.52 -14.47 5.68
C PHE A 37 -1.76 -15.19 6.81
N THR A 38 -2.07 -14.95 8.08
CA THR A 38 -1.35 -15.56 9.22
C THR A 38 -1.33 -17.08 9.21
N ASP A 39 -2.28 -17.73 8.55
CA ASP A 39 -2.34 -19.19 8.43
C ASP A 39 -1.42 -19.76 7.33
N ILE A 40 -0.92 -18.94 6.39
CA ILE A 40 -0.28 -19.41 5.14
C ILE A 40 1.09 -18.79 4.87
N LEU A 41 1.35 -17.54 5.27
CA LEU A 41 2.71 -16.97 5.21
C LEU A 41 3.53 -17.37 6.43
N LEU A 42 4.79 -17.76 6.21
CA LEU A 42 5.71 -18.06 7.32
C LEU A 42 6.02 -16.74 8.05
N PRO A 43 5.73 -16.58 9.35
CA PRO A 43 5.98 -15.33 10.09
C PRO A 43 7.43 -14.81 9.94
N ALA A 44 8.39 -15.73 9.83
CA ALA A 44 9.80 -15.40 9.60
C ALA A 44 10.09 -14.75 8.23
N ALA A 45 9.28 -15.03 7.19
CA ALA A 45 9.43 -14.38 5.89
C ALA A 45 8.92 -12.94 5.93
N ILE A 46 7.82 -12.69 6.64
CA ILE A 46 7.27 -11.34 6.85
C ILE A 46 8.21 -10.51 7.72
N GLY A 47 8.68 -11.06 8.84
CA GLY A 47 9.63 -10.36 9.70
C GLY A 47 10.92 -9.97 8.95
N LYS A 48 11.45 -10.86 8.11
CA LYS A 48 12.61 -10.54 7.27
C LYS A 48 12.30 -9.43 6.25
N GLU A 49 11.11 -9.44 5.65
CA GLU A 49 10.71 -8.43 4.68
C GLU A 49 10.62 -7.04 5.33
N ILE A 50 10.04 -6.96 6.53
CA ILE A 50 9.98 -5.73 7.33
C ILE A 50 11.39 -5.26 7.73
N ASP A 51 12.26 -6.17 8.18
CA ASP A 51 13.64 -5.83 8.52
C ASP A 51 14.42 -5.28 7.31
N ASP A 52 14.23 -5.87 6.13
CA ASP A 52 14.85 -5.39 4.89
C ASP A 52 14.35 -3.97 4.52
N GLN A 53 13.06 -3.67 4.73
CA GLN A 53 12.49 -2.33 4.53
C GLN A 53 13.05 -1.32 5.54
N ARG A 54 13.14 -1.71 6.82
CA ARG A 54 13.73 -0.89 7.88
C ARG A 54 15.19 -0.51 7.57
N ASN A 55 15.99 -1.47 7.11
CA ASN A 55 17.38 -1.24 6.72
C ASN A 55 17.51 -0.21 5.59
N LEU A 56 16.60 -0.23 4.60
CA LEU A 56 16.58 0.76 3.53
C LEU A 56 16.26 2.16 4.07
N ILE A 57 15.26 2.27 4.94
CA ILE A 57 14.87 3.53 5.59
C ILE A 57 16.01 4.08 6.45
N GLU A 58 16.64 3.26 7.28
CA GLU A 58 17.79 3.66 8.13
C GLU A 58 18.99 4.15 7.32
N SER A 59 19.15 3.63 6.09
CA SER A 59 20.19 4.06 5.16
C SER A 59 19.83 5.31 4.35
N GLY A 60 18.61 5.84 4.50
CA GLY A 60 18.07 6.97 3.74
C GLY A 60 17.66 6.63 2.31
N ASP A 61 17.52 5.34 1.97
CA ASP A 61 17.10 4.87 0.64
C ASP A 61 15.58 4.70 0.58
N TYR A 62 14.86 5.80 0.75
CA TYR A 62 13.39 5.82 0.81
C TYR A 62 12.73 5.40 -0.51
N CYS A 63 13.35 5.73 -1.64
CA CYS A 63 12.85 5.32 -2.95
C CYS A 63 12.82 3.79 -3.08
N SER A 64 13.92 3.12 -2.75
CA SER A 64 13.96 1.65 -2.76
C SER A 64 12.99 1.05 -1.73
N ALA A 65 12.86 1.68 -0.56
CA ALA A 65 11.89 1.25 0.45
C ALA A 65 10.45 1.30 -0.09
N ILE A 66 10.04 2.41 -0.73
CA ILE A 66 8.69 2.57 -1.32
C ILE A 66 8.41 1.53 -2.41
N ILE A 67 9.38 1.29 -3.31
CA ILE A 67 9.21 0.26 -4.37
C ILE A 67 8.98 -1.11 -3.72
N ARG A 68 9.75 -1.43 -2.68
CA ARG A 68 9.68 -2.71 -1.97
C ARG A 68 8.39 -2.85 -1.18
N GLN A 69 7.98 -1.82 -0.46
CA GLN A 69 6.71 -1.75 0.27
C GLN A 69 5.52 -1.96 -0.65
N ALA A 70 5.47 -1.24 -1.77
CA ALA A 70 4.40 -1.40 -2.75
C ALA A 70 4.34 -2.83 -3.31
N ALA A 71 5.48 -3.44 -3.62
CA ALA A 71 5.53 -4.83 -4.08
C ALA A 71 5.06 -5.81 -3.00
N PHE A 72 5.40 -5.57 -1.74
CA PHE A 72 4.95 -6.39 -0.62
C PHE A 72 3.43 -6.33 -0.45
N VAL A 73 2.85 -5.12 -0.43
CA VAL A 73 1.38 -4.96 -0.35
C VAL A 73 0.67 -5.51 -1.59
N GLU A 74 1.27 -5.39 -2.78
CA GLU A 74 0.76 -6.05 -4.00
C GLU A 74 0.65 -7.56 -3.84
N SER A 75 1.68 -8.22 -3.32
CA SER A 75 1.64 -9.67 -3.06
C SER A 75 0.59 -10.04 -2.02
N LEU A 76 0.36 -9.19 -1.02
CA LEU A 76 -0.74 -9.36 -0.07
C LEU A 76 -2.12 -9.16 -0.72
N LEU A 77 -2.26 -8.32 -1.73
CA LEU A 77 -3.52 -8.24 -2.46
C LEU A 77 -3.74 -9.45 -3.37
N GLU A 78 -2.70 -9.86 -4.10
CA GLU A 78 -2.75 -11.01 -5.02
C GLU A 78 -3.30 -12.25 -4.35
N PHE A 79 -2.73 -12.58 -3.20
CA PHE A 79 -3.12 -13.78 -2.48
C PHE A 79 -4.49 -13.64 -1.82
N GLY A 80 -4.83 -12.45 -1.28
CA GLY A 80 -6.19 -12.20 -0.77
C GLY A 80 -7.24 -12.41 -1.86
N MET A 81 -6.96 -11.95 -3.08
CA MET A 81 -7.85 -12.20 -4.24
C MET A 81 -7.93 -13.68 -4.62
N ILE A 82 -6.81 -14.40 -4.62
CA ILE A 82 -6.81 -15.84 -4.92
C ILE A 82 -7.72 -16.56 -3.92
N GLN A 83 -7.53 -16.34 -2.61
CA GLN A 83 -8.35 -16.98 -1.57
C GLN A 83 -9.84 -16.65 -1.72
N GLU A 84 -10.17 -15.38 -1.96
CA GLU A 84 -11.56 -14.96 -2.06
C GLU A 84 -12.24 -15.60 -3.30
N ILE A 85 -11.52 -15.68 -4.43
CA ILE A 85 -12.02 -16.36 -5.63
C ILE A 85 -12.18 -17.87 -5.40
N GLU A 86 -11.21 -18.52 -4.75
CA GLU A 86 -11.27 -19.96 -4.41
C GLU A 86 -12.43 -20.25 -3.46
N SER A 87 -12.67 -19.37 -2.49
CA SER A 87 -13.80 -19.41 -1.56
C SER A 87 -15.14 -19.36 -2.30
N TYR A 88 -15.32 -18.40 -3.22
CA TYR A 88 -16.54 -18.31 -4.04
C TYR A 88 -16.72 -19.53 -4.96
N ARG A 89 -15.63 -20.06 -5.50
CA ARG A 89 -15.65 -21.21 -6.42
C ARG A 89 -15.86 -22.54 -5.68
N GLY A 90 -15.43 -22.63 -4.41
CA GLY A 90 -15.36 -23.87 -3.64
C GLY A 90 -14.29 -24.85 -4.14
N ALA A 91 -13.26 -24.35 -4.84
CA ALA A 91 -12.15 -25.14 -5.35
C ALA A 91 -10.93 -24.25 -5.66
N ASP A 92 -9.74 -24.82 -5.47
CA ASP A 92 -8.46 -24.16 -5.75
C ASP A 92 -8.35 -23.73 -7.22
N LEU A 93 -7.74 -22.56 -7.43
CA LEU A 93 -7.38 -22.07 -8.75
C LEU A 93 -6.22 -22.90 -9.31
N SER A 94 -6.27 -23.14 -10.63
CA SER A 94 -5.11 -23.69 -11.32
C SER A 94 -3.98 -22.65 -11.37
N ASN A 95 -2.74 -23.11 -11.53
CA ASN A 95 -1.58 -22.21 -11.68
C ASN A 95 -1.79 -21.16 -12.78
N SER A 96 -2.40 -21.54 -13.91
CA SER A 96 -2.67 -20.59 -15.00
C SER A 96 -3.72 -19.52 -14.64
N GLU A 97 -4.61 -19.80 -13.69
CA GLU A 97 -5.58 -18.81 -13.19
C GLU A 97 -4.93 -17.90 -12.15
N GLN A 98 -4.06 -18.44 -11.29
CA GLN A 98 -3.26 -17.65 -10.36
C GLN A 98 -2.29 -16.71 -11.12
N ASP A 99 -1.64 -17.20 -12.18
CA ASP A 99 -0.75 -16.40 -13.05
C ASP A 99 -1.46 -15.16 -13.64
N VAL A 100 -2.77 -15.24 -13.92
CA VAL A 100 -3.55 -14.10 -14.43
C VAL A 100 -3.71 -13.01 -13.38
N ILE A 101 -3.83 -13.40 -12.11
CA ILE A 101 -3.93 -12.48 -10.98
C ILE A 101 -2.57 -11.82 -10.71
N GLU A 102 -1.49 -12.59 -10.72
CA GLU A 102 -0.12 -12.09 -10.53
C GLU A 102 0.31 -11.13 -11.63
N GLN A 103 -0.04 -11.42 -12.89
CA GLN A 103 0.29 -10.56 -14.04
C GLN A 103 -0.61 -9.32 -14.16
N MET A 104 -1.58 -9.17 -13.26
CA MET A 104 -2.44 -8.01 -13.23
C MET A 104 -1.65 -6.76 -12.85
N GLY A 105 -1.73 -5.72 -13.67
CA GLY A 105 -1.15 -4.42 -13.34
C GLY A 105 -1.79 -3.82 -12.07
N ASN A 106 -1.07 -2.89 -11.44
CA ASN A 106 -1.42 -2.35 -10.12
C ASN A 106 -2.84 -1.79 -10.07
N GLU A 107 -3.24 -1.00 -11.08
CA GLU A 107 -4.54 -0.35 -11.12
C GLU A 107 -5.69 -1.38 -11.24
N PRO A 108 -5.71 -2.30 -12.22
CA PRO A 108 -6.71 -3.37 -12.24
C PRO A 108 -6.74 -4.23 -10.97
N LYS A 109 -5.59 -4.43 -10.31
CA LYS A 109 -5.47 -5.20 -9.06
C LYS A 109 -6.29 -4.57 -7.94
N VAL A 110 -6.20 -3.25 -7.74
CA VAL A 110 -6.97 -2.53 -6.71
C VAL A 110 -8.46 -2.59 -7.00
N TYR A 111 -8.84 -2.37 -8.25
CA TYR A 111 -10.24 -2.41 -8.66
C TYR A 111 -10.84 -3.79 -8.41
N MET A 112 -10.11 -4.85 -8.74
CA MET A 112 -10.57 -6.21 -8.50
C MET A 112 -10.66 -6.53 -7.01
N ALA A 113 -9.67 -6.15 -6.21
CA ALA A 113 -9.69 -6.36 -4.76
C ALA A 113 -10.87 -5.65 -4.08
N ASN A 114 -11.15 -4.39 -4.44
CA ASN A 114 -12.34 -3.69 -3.96
C ASN A 114 -13.64 -4.36 -4.46
N ALA A 115 -13.71 -4.74 -5.74
CA ALA A 115 -14.89 -5.43 -6.28
C ALA A 115 -15.18 -6.80 -5.62
N LEU A 116 -14.15 -7.47 -5.12
CA LEU A 116 -14.26 -8.71 -4.34
C LEU A 116 -14.59 -8.47 -2.87
N GLY A 117 -14.63 -7.21 -2.41
CA GLY A 117 -14.89 -6.87 -1.02
C GLY A 117 -13.71 -7.10 -0.08
N ILE A 118 -12.50 -7.27 -0.63
CA ILE A 118 -11.24 -7.41 0.14
C ILE A 118 -10.81 -6.04 0.67
N LEU A 119 -11.16 -4.98 -0.04
CA LEU A 119 -10.87 -3.61 0.33
C LEU A 119 -12.16 -2.85 0.59
N THR A 120 -12.17 -2.09 1.67
CA THR A 120 -13.08 -0.96 1.89
C THR A 120 -12.69 0.22 1.00
N ASP A 121 -13.58 1.20 0.86
CA ASP A 121 -13.32 2.42 0.08
C ASP A 121 -12.11 3.21 0.61
N SER A 122 -11.93 3.23 1.94
CA SER A 122 -10.79 3.87 2.62
C SER A 122 -9.46 3.17 2.31
N GLU A 123 -9.44 1.83 2.35
CA GLU A 123 -8.25 1.04 2.07
C GLU A 123 -7.87 1.06 0.59
N TYR A 124 -8.89 1.10 -0.28
CA TYR A 124 -8.72 1.34 -1.71
C TYR A 124 -8.00 2.67 -1.97
N GLU A 125 -8.43 3.76 -1.31
CA GLU A 125 -7.78 5.06 -1.43
C GLU A 125 -6.35 5.00 -0.91
N ALA A 126 -6.13 4.30 0.21
CA ALA A 126 -4.82 4.18 0.82
C ALA A 126 -3.82 3.45 -0.04
N TYR A 127 -4.22 2.32 -0.60
CA TYR A 127 -3.41 1.59 -1.56
C TYR A 127 -3.14 2.41 -2.83
N THR A 128 -4.16 3.10 -3.35
CA THR A 128 -4.02 3.93 -4.56
C THR A 128 -2.98 5.04 -4.36
N LYS A 129 -2.95 5.67 -3.17
CA LYS A 129 -1.93 6.67 -2.82
C LYS A 129 -0.52 6.06 -2.81
N LEU A 130 -0.32 4.90 -2.16
CA LEU A 130 0.97 4.20 -2.16
C LEU A 130 1.44 3.86 -3.59
N MET A 131 0.54 3.37 -4.43
CA MET A 131 0.84 3.09 -5.84
C MET A 131 1.19 4.34 -6.64
N GLY A 132 0.52 5.46 -6.35
CA GLY A 132 0.85 6.77 -6.90
C GLY A 132 2.30 7.15 -6.58
N THR A 133 2.66 7.15 -5.29
CA THR A 133 4.03 7.46 -4.84
C THR A 133 5.05 6.49 -5.43
N ARG A 134 4.75 5.18 -5.46
CA ARG A 134 5.60 4.16 -6.10
C ARG A 134 5.83 4.48 -7.57
N ASN A 135 4.79 4.88 -8.30
CA ASN A 135 4.89 5.19 -9.72
C ASN A 135 5.69 6.47 -9.95
N ASP A 136 5.57 7.47 -9.07
CA ASP A 136 6.39 8.68 -9.13
C ASP A 136 7.87 8.33 -8.93
N VAL A 137 8.20 7.48 -7.96
CA VAL A 137 9.56 6.98 -7.75
C VAL A 137 10.05 6.19 -8.97
N ALA A 138 9.26 5.22 -9.43
CA ALA A 138 9.64 4.30 -10.51
C ALA A 138 9.80 5.00 -11.87
N HIS A 139 9.04 6.06 -12.13
CA HIS A 139 9.14 6.81 -13.39
C HIS A 139 10.09 8.00 -13.31
N ASN A 140 10.60 8.37 -12.14
CA ASN A 140 11.54 9.49 -11.99
C ASN A 140 12.87 9.07 -11.34
N TRP A 141 13.19 7.77 -11.31
CA TRP A 141 14.38 7.22 -10.64
C TRP A 141 15.72 7.84 -11.08
N TRP A 142 15.79 8.42 -12.29
CA TRP A 142 16.98 9.06 -12.83
C TRP A 142 17.08 10.57 -12.51
N MET A 143 16.06 11.16 -11.88
CA MET A 143 16.02 12.58 -11.55
C MET A 143 16.59 12.82 -10.14
N THR A 144 17.06 14.06 -9.92
CA THR A 144 17.37 14.52 -8.56
C THR A 144 16.10 15.08 -7.94
N PHE A 145 15.61 14.42 -6.90
CA PHE A 145 14.46 14.89 -6.14
C PHE A 145 14.80 16.15 -5.33
N SER A 146 13.84 17.06 -5.27
CA SER A 146 13.85 18.21 -4.36
C SER A 146 13.82 17.77 -2.90
N GLU A 147 14.17 18.67 -1.97
CA GLU A 147 14.11 18.35 -0.55
C GLU A 147 12.66 18.07 -0.10
N GLU A 148 11.67 18.75 -0.67
CA GLU A 148 10.25 18.50 -0.39
C GLU A 148 9.81 17.10 -0.85
N GLU A 149 10.24 16.66 -2.04
CA GLU A 149 9.97 15.29 -2.51
C GLU A 149 10.66 14.24 -1.63
N LYS A 150 11.88 14.51 -1.16
CA LYS A 150 12.59 13.61 -0.25
C LYS A 150 11.90 13.52 1.11
N GLU A 151 11.48 14.64 1.69
CA GLU A 151 10.71 14.68 2.94
C GLU A 151 9.39 13.92 2.79
N HIS A 152 8.72 14.06 1.64
CA HIS A 152 7.51 13.29 1.33
C HIS A 152 7.79 11.78 1.25
N PHE A 153 8.84 11.36 0.53
CA PHE A 153 9.19 9.94 0.42
C PHE A 153 9.65 9.34 1.75
N GLU A 154 10.40 10.09 2.55
CA GLU A 154 10.75 9.70 3.91
C GLU A 154 9.49 9.46 4.74
N HIS A 155 8.56 10.43 4.74
CA HIS A 155 7.32 10.32 5.48
C HIS A 155 6.54 9.07 5.07
N VAL A 156 6.28 8.87 3.77
CA VAL A 156 5.54 7.70 3.27
C VAL A 156 6.25 6.40 3.64
N ALA A 157 7.56 6.29 3.38
CA ALA A 157 8.32 5.07 3.64
C ALA A 157 8.31 4.70 5.13
N VAL A 158 8.55 5.67 6.00
CA VAL A 158 8.54 5.47 7.45
C VAL A 158 7.16 5.05 7.94
N ARG A 159 6.11 5.73 7.49
CA ARG A 159 4.73 5.44 7.92
C ARG A 159 4.28 4.05 7.51
N VAL A 160 4.48 3.68 6.25
CA VAL A 160 4.13 2.35 5.76
C VAL A 160 4.86 1.27 6.56
N CYS A 161 6.16 1.45 6.83
CA CYS A 161 6.95 0.49 7.60
C CYS A 161 6.45 0.37 9.05
N GLN A 162 6.16 1.49 9.72
CA GLN A 162 5.61 1.50 11.08
C GLN A 162 4.25 0.78 11.16
N THR A 163 3.40 0.99 10.17
CA THR A 163 2.11 0.30 10.08
C THR A 163 2.30 -1.21 9.93
N LEU A 164 3.18 -1.64 9.02
CA LEU A 164 3.52 -3.06 8.83
C LEU A 164 4.05 -3.70 10.13
N GLU A 165 4.93 -2.99 10.84
CA GLU A 165 5.47 -3.43 12.13
C GLU A 165 4.38 -3.59 13.19
N SER A 166 3.50 -2.59 13.33
CA SER A 166 2.42 -2.61 14.33
C SER A 166 1.49 -3.80 14.13
N VAL A 167 1.07 -4.05 12.88
CA VAL A 167 0.14 -5.15 12.58
C VAL A 167 0.78 -6.51 12.90
N VAL A 168 2.08 -6.68 12.62
CA VAL A 168 2.80 -7.92 12.95
C VAL A 168 2.96 -8.12 14.45
N GLU A 169 3.30 -7.06 15.19
CA GLU A 169 3.41 -7.10 16.65
C GLU A 169 2.07 -7.48 17.31
N ASP A 170 0.95 -7.02 16.76
CA ASP A 170 -0.39 -7.36 17.24
C ASP A 170 -0.82 -8.80 16.86
N THR A 171 -0.16 -9.44 15.88
CA THR A 171 -0.44 -10.84 15.48
C THR A 171 0.47 -11.89 16.12
N GLU A 172 1.55 -11.51 16.82
CA GLU A 172 2.38 -12.47 17.58
C GLU A 172 1.67 -12.98 18.86
N PHE A 173 0.91 -14.08 18.71
CA PHE A 173 0.29 -14.86 19.80
C PHE A 173 1.16 -16.04 20.30
#